data_AF-A0A7X9D176-F1
#
_entry.id   AF-A0A7X9D176-F1
#
_cell.length_a   1.000
_cell.length_b   1.000
_cell.length_c   1.000
_cell.angle_alpha   90.00
_cell.angle_beta   90.00
_cell.angle_gamma   90.00
#
_symmetry.space_group_name_H-M   'P 1'
#
loop_
_entity.id
_entity.type
_entity.pdbx_description
1 polymer ?
#
loop_
_entity_poly.entity_id
_entity_poly.type
_entity_poly.pdbx_seq_one_letter_code
_entity_poly.pdbx_strand_id
1 'polypeptide(L)'
;MKDEKRQDIGFFQRYLTVWVILCMAAGVLIGKFLTTVPAFLGQFEYAKVSIPIAILIWLMIYPMMLKVDFQSIRDVGRNPKGLVITWVTNWLIKPFTMFALAVFFF
;
A
#
# COMPACT_ATOMS: atom_id res chain seq x y z
N MET A 1 27.83 2.72 28.62
CA MET A 1 26.46 3.04 28.20
C MET A 1 26.50 3.37 26.73
N LYS A 2 25.91 2.52 25.87
CA LYS A 2 25.83 2.76 24.43
C LYS A 2 24.76 3.83 24.23
N ASP A 3 25.14 5.02 23.80
CA ASP A 3 24.20 6.06 23.40
C ASP A 3 23.30 5.53 22.28
N GLU A 4 22.07 5.15 22.64
CA GLU A 4 20.99 5.00 21.68
C GLU A 4 20.72 6.39 21.09
N LYS A 5 21.34 6.69 19.95
CA LYS A 5 20.89 7.78 19.08
C LYS A 5 19.41 7.55 18.81
N ARG A 6 18.54 8.28 19.51
CA ARG A 6 17.17 8.54 19.07
C ARG A 6 17.30 9.05 17.64
N GLN A 7 16.97 8.20 16.66
CA GLN A 7 16.84 8.66 15.29
C GLN A 7 15.63 9.59 15.29
N ASP A 8 15.90 10.89 15.37
CA ASP A 8 14.90 11.91 15.15
C ASP A 8 14.20 11.63 13.83
N ILE A 9 12.87 11.68 13.84
CA ILE A 9 12.06 11.41 12.65
C ILE A 9 12.48 12.43 11.58
N GLY A 10 13.04 11.93 10.47
CA GLY A 10 13.54 12.80 9.41
C GLY A 10 12.43 13.72 8.89
N PHE A 11 12.79 14.94 8.45
CA PHE A 11 11.83 15.93 7.95
C PHE A 11 10.84 15.34 6.91
N PHE A 12 11.34 14.49 6.01
CA PHE A 12 10.52 13.79 5.03
C PHE A 12 9.49 12.83 5.66
N GLN A 13 9.89 12.02 6.64
CA GLN A 13 9.00 11.10 7.35
C GLN A 13 7.94 11.86 8.14
N ARG A 14 8.32 12.99 8.76
CA ARG A 14 7.42 13.85 9.52
C ARG A 14 6.32 14.48 8.66
N TYR A 15 6.66 14.88 7.44
CA TYR A 15 5.71 15.50 6.49
C TYR A 15 5.22 14.53 5.40
N LEU A 16 5.38 13.22 5.58
CA LEU A 16 5.08 12.21 4.56
C LEU A 16 3.64 12.31 4.06
N THR A 17 2.67 12.53 4.95
CA THR A 17 1.26 12.72 4.58
C THR A 17 1.05 13.91 3.65
N VAL A 18 1.73 15.03 3.89
CA VAL A 18 1.64 16.23 3.03
C VAL A 18 2.23 15.94 1.65
N TRP A 19 3.39 15.28 1.61
CA TRP A 19 4.02 14.87 0.35
C TRP A 19 3.14 13.90 -0.44
N VAL A 20 2.51 12.92 0.22
CA VAL A 20 1.60 11.96 -0.43
C VAL A 20 0.40 12.69 -1.03
N ILE A 21 -0.23 13.60 -0.30
CA ILE A 21 -1.37 14.39 -0.80
C ILE A 21 -0.95 15.25 -1.99
N LEU A 22 0.23 15.88 -1.93
CA LEU A 22 0.76 16.70 -3.02
C LEU A 22 1.02 15.84 -4.27
N CYS A 23 1.63 14.66 -4.12
CA CYS A 23 1.83 13.71 -5.21
C CYS A 23 0.51 13.21 -5.80
N MET A 24 -0.50 12.92 -4.98
CA MET A 24 -1.83 12.54 -5.46
C MET A 24 -2.48 13.66 -6.26
N ALA A 25 -2.49 14.89 -5.75
CA ALA A 25 -3.05 16.05 -6.43
C ALA A 25 -2.34 16.31 -7.77
N ALA A 26 -1.00 16.29 -7.78
CA ALA A 26 -0.20 16.43 -8.99
C ALA A 26 -0.51 15.31 -9.99
N GLY A 27 -0.60 14.05 -9.55
CA GLY A 27 -0.94 12.91 -10.40
C GLY A 27 -2.32 13.04 -11.05
N VAL A 28 -3.33 13.48 -10.28
CA VAL A 28 -4.69 13.72 -10.81
C VAL A 28 -4.70 14.86 -11.82
N LEU A 29 -4.01 15.97 -11.54
CA LEU A 29 -3.90 17.09 -12.47
C LEU A 29 -3.20 16.66 -13.78
N ILE A 30 -2.09 15.95 -13.68
CA ILE A 30 -1.37 15.42 -14.85
C ILE A 30 -2.26 14.46 -15.64
N GLY A 31 -2.94 13.52 -14.97
CA GLY A 31 -3.84 12.58 -15.65
C GLY A 31 -5.02 13.26 -16.37
N LYS A 32 -5.52 14.38 -15.83
CA LYS A 32 -6.62 15.15 -16.43
C LYS A 32 -6.17 16.04 -17.58
N PHE A 33 -5.05 16.76 -17.44
CA PHE A 33 -4.57 17.73 -18.44
C PHE A 33 -3.68 17.09 -19.53
N LEU A 34 -2.96 16.02 -19.21
CA LEU A 34 -2.08 15.28 -20.09
C LEU A 34 -2.52 13.80 -20.15
N THR A 35 -3.63 13.55 -20.86
CA THR A 35 -4.17 12.19 -21.10
C THR A 35 -3.19 11.27 -21.83
N THR A 36 -2.17 11.85 -22.45
CA THR A 36 -1.02 11.17 -23.05
C THR A 36 -0.26 10.30 -22.06
N VAL A 37 -0.10 10.71 -20.79
CA VAL A 37 0.66 9.96 -19.79
C VAL A 37 -0.03 8.64 -19.41
N PRO A 38 -1.33 8.63 -19.04
CA PRO A 38 -2.09 7.39 -18.89
C PRO A 38 -2.13 6.55 -20.16
N ALA A 39 -2.27 7.18 -21.34
CA ALA A 39 -2.30 6.45 -22.61
C ALA A 39 -0.99 5.72 -22.92
N PHE A 40 0.16 6.35 -22.67
CA PHE A 40 1.48 5.71 -22.81
C PHE A 40 1.66 4.56 -21.81
N LEU A 41 1.26 4.75 -20.54
CA LEU A 41 1.29 3.66 -19.55
C LEU A 41 0.35 2.51 -19.90
N GLY A 42 -0.79 2.82 -20.52
CA GLY A 42 -1.74 1.86 -21.07
C GLY A 42 -1.20 1.05 -22.25
N GLN A 43 -0.22 1.55 -23.01
CA GLN A 43 0.46 0.75 -24.05
C GLN A 43 1.33 -0.36 -23.44
N PHE A 44 1.77 -0.18 -22.20
CA PHE A 44 2.46 -1.21 -21.41
C PHE A 44 1.49 -2.01 -20.53
N GLU A 45 0.20 -1.93 -20.80
CA GLU A 45 -0.82 -2.75 -20.17
C GLU A 45 -0.93 -4.09 -20.88
N TYR A 46 -0.67 -5.16 -20.14
CA TYR A 46 -0.89 -6.52 -20.60
C TYR A 46 -1.97 -7.16 -19.72
N ALA A 47 -3.05 -7.64 -20.33
CA ALA A 47 -4.17 -8.27 -19.63
C ALA A 47 -4.76 -7.44 -18.47
N LYS A 48 -4.98 -6.13 -18.69
CA LYS A 48 -5.51 -5.17 -17.70
C LYS A 48 -4.58 -4.83 -16.54
N VAL A 49 -3.29 -5.19 -16.64
CA VAL A 49 -2.27 -4.90 -15.63
C VAL A 49 -1.14 -4.10 -16.27
N SER A 50 -0.92 -2.87 -15.80
CA SER A 50 0.18 -2.04 -16.28
C SER A 50 1.51 -2.56 -15.72
N ILE A 51 2.40 -3.00 -16.61
CA ILE A 51 3.73 -3.53 -16.24
C ILE A 51 4.51 -2.57 -15.33
N PRO A 52 4.55 -1.25 -15.59
CA PRO A 52 5.26 -0.31 -14.71
C PRO A 52 4.70 -0.30 -13.28
N ILE A 53 3.37 -0.33 -13.13
CA ILE A 53 2.71 -0.34 -11.83
C ILE A 53 2.97 -1.66 -11.11
N ALA A 54 2.94 -2.79 -11.84
CA ALA A 54 3.26 -4.10 -11.28
C ALA A 54 4.69 -4.15 -10.71
N ILE A 55 5.68 -3.58 -11.41
CA ILE A 55 7.06 -3.50 -10.92
C ILE A 55 7.14 -2.64 -9.65
N LEU A 56 6.47 -1.49 -9.62
CA LEU A 56 6.46 -0.60 -8.45
C LEU A 56 5.84 -1.29 -7.22
N ILE A 57 4.72 -2.00 -7.40
CA ILE A 57 4.09 -2.77 -6.33
C ILE A 57 5.02 -3.91 -5.88
N TRP A 58 5.66 -4.62 -6.80
CA TRP A 58 6.59 -5.70 -6.48
C TRP A 58 7.80 -5.19 -5.66
N LEU A 59 8.38 -4.06 -6.05
CA LEU A 59 9.45 -3.39 -5.31
C LEU A 59 9.03 -2.99 -3.89
N MET A 60 7.75 -2.70 -3.67
CA MET A 60 7.21 -2.40 -2.33
C MET A 60 6.97 -3.66 -1.49
N ILE A 61 6.49 -4.74 -2.11
CA ILE A 61 6.20 -6.01 -1.42
C ILE A 61 7.49 -6.76 -1.05
N TYR A 62 8.48 -6.77 -1.93
CA TYR A 62 9.75 -7.48 -1.74
C TYR A 62 10.46 -7.19 -0.40
N PRO A 63 10.72 -5.92 -0.01
CA PRO A 63 11.38 -5.61 1.26
C PRO A 63 10.51 -5.94 2.48
N MET A 64 9.18 -5.97 2.33
CA MET A 64 8.29 -6.41 3.40
C MET A 64 8.43 -7.92 3.63
N MET A 65 8.50 -8.72 2.55
CA MET A 65 8.69 -10.17 2.65
C MET A 65 10.05 -10.55 3.26
N LEU A 66 11.12 -9.83 2.93
CA LEU A 66 12.44 -10.08 3.52
C LEU A 66 12.51 -9.83 5.03
N LYS A 67 11.59 -9.04 5.59
CA LYS A 67 11.49 -8.75 7.02
C LYS A 67 10.67 -9.79 7.79
N VAL A 68 10.09 -10.78 7.10
CA VAL A 68 9.26 -11.81 7.73
C VAL A 68 10.16 -12.80 8.46
N ASP A 69 9.92 -12.94 9.77
CA ASP A 69 10.60 -13.91 10.63
C ASP A 69 9.84 -15.24 10.62
N PHE A 70 10.49 -16.31 10.14
CA PHE A 70 9.88 -17.65 10.05
C PHE A 70 9.67 -18.33 11.40
N GLN A 71 10.41 -17.96 12.45
CA GLN A 71 10.19 -18.49 13.80
C GLN A 71 8.87 -17.96 14.36
N SER A 72 8.59 -16.67 14.14
CA SER A 72 7.34 -16.02 14.54
C SER A 72 6.10 -16.64 13.88
N ILE A 73 6.22 -17.13 12.63
CA ILE A 73 5.13 -17.83 11.93
C ILE A 73 4.74 -19.14 12.65
N ARG A 74 5.71 -19.86 13.23
CA ARG A 74 5.44 -21.11 13.95
C ARG A 74 4.70 -20.86 15.27
N ASP A 75 5.03 -19.77 15.96
CA ASP A 75 4.39 -19.40 17.23
C ASP A 75 2.98 -18.84 17.06
N VAL A 76 2.66 -18.24 15.90
CA VAL A 76 1.31 -17.77 15.56
C VAL A 76 0.25 -18.87 15.67
N GLY A 77 0.60 -20.14 15.38
CA GLY A 77 -0.30 -21.28 15.52
C GLY A 77 -0.77 -21.53 16.97
N ARG A 78 0.00 -21.08 17.97
CA ARG A 78 -0.37 -21.23 19.39
C ARG A 78 -1.42 -20.24 19.86
N ASN A 79 -1.54 -19.08 19.19
CA ASN A 79 -2.50 -18.02 19.55
C ASN A 79 -3.19 -17.44 18.31
N PRO A 80 -4.12 -18.18 17.67
CA PRO A 80 -4.70 -17.79 16.39
C PRO A 80 -5.72 -16.64 16.50
N LYS A 81 -6.22 -16.32 17.70
CA LYS A 81 -7.30 -15.33 17.90
C LYS A 81 -6.99 -13.96 17.26
N GLY A 82 -5.76 -13.46 17.43
CA GLY A 82 -5.35 -12.19 16.83
C GLY A 82 -5.29 -12.23 15.30
N LEU A 83 -4.84 -13.36 14.74
CA LEU A 83 -4.84 -13.58 13.30
C LEU A 83 -6.25 -13.66 12.73
N VAL A 84 -7.16 -14.36 13.39
CA VAL A 84 -8.56 -14.49 12.95
C VAL A 84 -9.23 -13.12 12.91
N ILE A 85 -9.06 -12.30 13.94
CA ILE A 85 -9.61 -10.93 13.97
C ILE A 85 -9.03 -10.08 12.83
N THR A 86 -7.72 -10.15 12.61
CA THR A 86 -7.04 -9.39 11.55
C THR A 86 -7.50 -9.86 10.17
N TRP A 87 -7.63 -11.17 9.97
CA TRP A 87 -8.08 -11.77 8.72
C TRP A 87 -9.54 -11.41 8.43
N VAL A 88 -10.45 -11.56 9.40
CA VAL A 88 -11.86 -11.15 9.27
C VAL A 88 -11.95 -9.64 8.99
N THR A 89 -11.21 -8.81 9.71
CA THR A 89 -11.26 -7.36 9.47
C THR A 89 -10.73 -6.99 8.09
N ASN A 90 -9.61 -7.59 7.67
CA ASN A 90 -8.96 -7.24 6.41
C ASN A 90 -9.66 -7.82 5.19
N TRP A 91 -10.21 -9.04 5.29
CA TRP A 91 -10.81 -9.77 4.18
C TRP A 91 -12.34 -9.77 4.17
N LEU A 92 -13.00 -9.52 5.30
CA LEU A 92 -14.46 -9.42 5.36
C LEU A 92 -14.89 -7.96 5.54
N ILE A 93 -14.44 -7.29 6.60
CA ILE A 93 -14.94 -5.94 6.90
C ILE A 93 -14.56 -4.95 5.78
N LYS A 94 -13.30 -4.90 5.35
CA LYS A 94 -12.85 -3.96 4.31
C LYS A 94 -13.61 -4.08 2.98
N PRO A 95 -13.67 -5.25 2.30
CA PRO A 95 -14.32 -5.35 1.00
C PRO A 95 -15.84 -5.16 1.09
N PHE A 96 -16.49 -5.64 2.15
CA PHE A 96 -17.93 -5.44 2.32
C PHE A 96 -18.26 -3.98 2.65
N THR A 97 -17.42 -3.28 3.41
CA THR A 97 -17.57 -1.83 3.61
C THR A 97 -17.40 -1.09 2.29
N MET A 98 -16.40 -1.44 1.48
CA MET A 98 -16.22 -0.84 0.15
C MET A 98 -17.43 -1.09 -0.75
N PHE A 99 -17.98 -2.31 -0.75
CA PHE A 99 -19.18 -2.65 -1.51
C PHE A 99 -20.42 -1.90 -1.01
N ALA A 100 -20.63 -1.84 0.31
CA ALA A 100 -21.75 -1.11 0.91
C ALA A 100 -21.70 0.38 0.60
N LEU A 101 -20.51 1.00 0.69
CA LEU A 101 -20.30 2.38 0.27
C LEU A 101 -20.56 2.56 -1.23
N ALA A 102 -20.04 1.65 -2.07
CA ALA A 102 -20.30 1.69 -3.50
C ALA A 102 -21.81 1.67 -3.79
N VAL A 103 -22.57 0.74 -3.21
CA VAL A 103 -24.04 0.65 -3.39
C VAL A 103 -24.79 1.85 -2.81
N PHE A 104 -24.30 2.47 -1.73
CA PHE A 104 -24.96 3.63 -1.13
C PHE A 104 -24.81 4.92 -1.96
N PHE A 105 -23.70 5.05 -2.70
CA PHE A 105 -23.39 6.23 -3.52
C PHE A 105 -23.65 6.03 -5.02
N PHE A 106 -24.15 4.86 -5.44
CA PHE A 106 -24.50 4.52 -6.83
C PHE A 106 -26.01 4.42 -6.99
#